data_AF-A0A7S0Y5I3-F1
#
_entry.id   AF-A0A7S0Y5I3-F1
#
_cell.length_a   1.000
_cell.length_b   1.000
_cell.length_c   1.000
_cell.angle_alpha   90.00
_cell.angle_beta   90.00
_cell.angle_gamma   90.00
#
_symmetry.space_group_name_H-M   'P 1'
#
loop_
_entity.id
_entity.type
_entity.pdbx_description
1 polymer ?
#
loop_
_entity_poly.entity_id
_entity_poly.type
_entity_poly.pdbx_seq_one_letter_code
_entity_poly.pdbx_strand_id
1 'polypeptide(L)'
;FPNNWIELLFCLFVMILQVWLSGLILGTLFHYLGQKDLVSEKHKELLEDLTSFCESKMLPPELRERIIRHVEFQHRKRVENKSAGSLTLPRSLAIKVANVKYKEIMDMCTDRNQFLFGCNPQFISALMLNFKVHYLMLGE
;
A
#
# COMPACT_ATOMS: atom_id res chain seq x y z
N PHE A 1 48.56 -25.48 -1.69
CA PHE A 1 48.28 -25.99 -0.33
C PHE A 1 48.87 -25.00 0.65
N PRO A 2 48.10 -24.49 1.62
CA PRO A 2 48.64 -23.60 2.64
C PRO A 2 49.73 -24.36 3.39
N ASN A 3 50.95 -23.81 3.41
CA ASN A 3 52.11 -24.52 3.94
C ASN A 3 52.42 -24.09 5.38
N ASN A 4 51.83 -22.98 5.83
CA ASN A 4 51.96 -22.45 7.18
C ASN A 4 50.66 -22.61 7.98
N TRP A 5 50.78 -22.93 9.26
CA TRP A 5 49.63 -23.07 10.18
C TRP A 5 48.76 -21.81 10.25
N ILE A 6 49.37 -20.63 10.11
CA ILE A 6 48.67 -19.35 10.10
C ILE A 6 47.80 -19.19 8.84
N GLU A 7 48.31 -19.60 7.68
CA GLU A 7 47.56 -19.58 6.41
C GLU A 7 46.36 -20.53 6.47
N LEU A 8 46.55 -21.71 7.08
CA LEU A 8 45.49 -22.70 7.24
C LEU A 8 44.35 -22.16 8.12
N LEU A 9 44.68 -21.52 9.25
CA LEU A 9 43.69 -20.93 10.17
C LEU A 9 42.94 -19.76 9.50
N PHE A 10 43.64 -18.94 8.72
CA PHE A 10 43.02 -17.87 7.94
C PHE A 10 42.07 -18.42 6.86
N CYS A 11 42.47 -19.44 6.10
CA CYS A 11 41.59 -20.08 5.12
C CYS A 11 40.34 -20.66 5.77
N LEU A 12 40.47 -21.30 6.94
CA LEU A 12 39.33 -21.87 7.68
C LEU A 12 38.36 -20.77 8.10
N PHE A 13 38.86 -19.65 8.61
CA PHE A 13 38.05 -18.49 8.95
C PHE A 13 37.32 -17.91 7.73
N VAL A 14 38.02 -17.74 6.61
CA VAL A 14 37.42 -17.22 5.37
C VAL A 14 36.33 -18.15 4.85
N MET A 15 36.52 -19.47 4.91
CA MET A 15 35.48 -20.43 4.50
C MET A 15 34.24 -20.35 5.41
N ILE A 16 34.41 -20.24 6.72
CA ILE A 16 33.29 -20.08 7.66
C ILE A 16 32.54 -18.78 7.37
N LEU A 17 33.28 -17.68 7.17
CA LEU A 17 32.72 -16.37 6.87
C LEU A 17 31.95 -16.40 5.54
N GLN A 18 32.48 -17.08 4.52
CA GLN A 18 31.82 -17.28 3.24
C GLN A 18 30.47 -18.00 3.36
N VAL A 19 30.41 -19.08 4.14
CA VAL A 19 29.16 -19.82 4.38
C VAL A 19 28.13 -18.93 5.07
N TRP A 20 28.57 -18.17 6.08
CA TRP A 20 27.71 -17.21 6.80
C TRP A 20 27.15 -16.12 5.90
N LEU A 21 28.01 -15.46 5.11
CA LEU A 21 27.60 -14.44 4.13
C LEU A 21 26.60 -15.00 3.13
N SER A 22 26.88 -16.19 2.59
CA SER A 22 26.01 -16.83 1.59
C SER A 22 24.63 -17.12 2.17
N GLY A 23 24.56 -17.63 3.41
CA GLY A 23 23.31 -17.85 4.13
C GLY A 23 22.52 -16.56 4.38
N LEU A 24 23.19 -15.48 4.76
CA LEU A 24 22.56 -14.17 4.98
C LEU A 24 21.99 -13.61 3.67
N ILE A 25 22.74 -13.68 2.58
CA ILE A 25 22.29 -13.22 1.26
C ILE A 25 21.07 -14.03 0.81
N LEU A 26 21.12 -15.36 0.93
CA LEU A 26 19.96 -16.20 0.59
C LEU A 26 18.73 -15.85 1.44
N GLY A 27 18.91 -15.74 2.76
CA GLY A 27 17.82 -15.43 3.69
C GLY A 27 17.15 -14.09 3.40
N THR A 28 17.96 -13.06 3.12
CA THR A 28 17.44 -11.73 2.74
C THR A 28 16.73 -11.75 1.39
N LEU A 29 17.25 -12.50 0.41
CA LEU A 29 16.60 -12.67 -0.89
C LEU A 29 15.25 -13.38 -0.76
N PHE A 30 15.17 -14.49 -0.02
CA PHE A 30 13.92 -15.21 0.22
C PHE A 30 12.90 -14.35 0.95
N HIS A 31 13.32 -13.62 1.96
CA HIS A 31 12.44 -12.70 2.67
C HIS A 31 11.89 -11.60 1.73
N TYR A 32 12.74 -11.04 0.87
CA TYR A 32 12.33 -10.03 -0.09
C TYR A 32 11.36 -10.57 -1.15
N LEU A 33 11.64 -11.75 -1.71
CA LEU A 33 10.77 -12.42 -2.67
C LEU A 33 9.42 -12.77 -2.04
N GLY A 34 9.43 -13.38 -0.85
CA GLY A 34 8.22 -13.73 -0.12
C GLY A 34 7.36 -12.50 0.16
N GLN A 35 7.93 -11.39 0.64
CA GLN A 35 7.14 -10.17 0.88
C GLN A 35 6.54 -9.58 -0.40
N LYS A 36 7.27 -9.63 -1.52
CA LYS A 36 6.78 -9.13 -2.81
C LYS A 36 5.61 -9.98 -3.32
N ASP A 37 5.73 -11.30 -3.22
CA ASP A 37 4.72 -12.23 -3.69
C ASP A 37 3.46 -12.18 -2.82
N LEU A 38 3.59 -12.05 -1.49
CA LEU A 38 2.48 -11.96 -0.54
C LEU A 38 1.49 -10.81 -0.84
N VAL A 39 1.97 -9.67 -1.36
CA VAL A 39 1.08 -8.54 -1.70
C VAL A 39 0.25 -8.86 -2.95
N SER A 40 0.86 -9.50 -3.95
CA SER A 40 0.17 -9.91 -5.17
C SER A 40 -0.80 -11.05 -4.90
N GLU A 41 -0.36 -12.03 -4.11
CA GLU A 41 -1.14 -13.21 -3.74
C GLU A 41 -2.39 -12.83 -2.96
N LYS A 42 -2.29 -11.98 -1.94
CA LYS A 42 -3.47 -11.48 -1.20
C LYS A 42 -4.48 -10.74 -2.07
N HIS A 43 -4.02 -10.06 -3.12
CA HIS A 43 -4.94 -9.40 -4.05
C HIS A 43 -5.66 -10.42 -4.95
N LYS A 44 -4.95 -11.45 -5.40
CA LYS A 44 -5.54 -12.56 -6.17
C LYS A 44 -6.55 -13.34 -5.35
N GLU A 45 -6.20 -13.69 -4.11
CA GLU A 45 -7.10 -14.37 -3.16
C GLU A 45 -8.39 -13.57 -2.97
N LEU A 46 -8.30 -12.25 -2.79
CA LEU A 46 -9.47 -11.37 -2.70
C LEU A 46 -10.32 -11.38 -3.98
N LEU A 47 -9.72 -11.45 -5.16
CA LEU A 47 -10.46 -11.53 -6.43
C LEU A 47 -11.13 -12.89 -6.61
N GLU A 48 -10.50 -13.97 -6.17
CA GLU A 48 -11.08 -15.32 -6.19
C GLU A 48 -12.27 -15.42 -5.22
N ASP A 49 -12.14 -14.91 -4.00
CA ASP A 49 -13.22 -14.82 -3.02
C ASP A 49 -14.40 -13.99 -3.56
N LEU A 50 -14.10 -12.87 -4.19
CA LEU A 50 -15.14 -12.00 -4.77
C LEU A 50 -15.84 -12.68 -5.95
N THR A 51 -15.11 -13.44 -6.76
CA THR A 51 -15.65 -14.19 -7.88
C THR A 51 -16.57 -15.32 -7.39
N SER A 52 -16.13 -16.10 -6.40
CA SER A 52 -16.93 -17.15 -5.79
C SER A 52 -18.19 -16.60 -5.10
N PHE A 53 -18.09 -15.44 -4.46
CA PHE A 53 -19.25 -14.73 -3.90
C PHE A 53 -20.25 -14.34 -5.00
N CYS A 54 -19.78 -13.78 -6.12
CA CYS A 54 -20.65 -13.40 -7.24
C CYS A 54 -21.36 -14.61 -7.86
N GLU A 55 -20.66 -15.74 -7.97
CA GLU A 55 -21.22 -17.01 -8.46
C GLU A 55 -22.27 -17.56 -7.49
N SER A 56 -22.00 -17.53 -6.18
CA SER A 56 -22.96 -17.96 -5.15
C SER A 56 -24.27 -17.18 -5.18
N LYS A 57 -24.23 -15.92 -5.63
CA LYS A 57 -25.37 -15.01 -5.73
C LYS A 57 -26.01 -14.96 -7.11
N MET A 58 -25.52 -15.76 -8.07
CA MET A 58 -26.00 -15.79 -9.46
C MET A 58 -26.03 -14.40 -10.10
N LEU A 59 -25.00 -13.58 -9.88
CA LEU A 59 -24.91 -12.28 -10.53
C LEU A 59 -24.77 -12.46 -12.05
N PRO A 60 -25.39 -11.58 -12.86
CA PRO A 60 -25.19 -11.60 -14.30
C PRO A 60 -23.70 -11.35 -14.62
N PRO A 61 -23.17 -12.00 -15.68
CA PRO A 61 -21.74 -11.96 -16.00
C PRO A 61 -21.23 -10.54 -16.24
N GLU A 62 -22.06 -9.66 -16.79
CA GLU A 62 -21.75 -8.23 -17.01
C GLU A 62 -21.51 -7.48 -15.69
N LEU A 63 -22.33 -7.74 -14.67
CA LEU A 63 -22.18 -7.09 -13.37
C LEU A 63 -20.95 -7.62 -12.62
N ARG A 64 -20.68 -8.93 -12.73
CA ARG A 64 -19.46 -9.54 -12.19
C ARG A 64 -18.21 -8.91 -12.79
N GLU A 65 -18.17 -8.77 -14.10
CA GLU A 65 -17.03 -8.13 -14.79
C GLU A 65 -16.85 -6.68 -14.35
N ARG A 66 -17.95 -5.93 -14.21
CA ARG A 66 -17.91 -4.53 -13.74
C ARG A 66 -17.37 -4.41 -12.30
N ILE A 67 -17.76 -5.30 -11.40
CA ILE A 67 -17.27 -5.31 -10.02
C ILE A 67 -15.78 -5.65 -9.98
N ILE A 68 -15.35 -6.70 -10.68
CA ILE A 68 -13.93 -7.10 -10.75
C ILE A 68 -13.09 -5.94 -11.29
N ARG A 69 -13.52 -5.34 -12.40
CA ARG A 69 -12.83 -4.20 -13.02
C ARG A 69 -12.75 -3.00 -12.10
N HIS A 70 -13.81 -2.72 -11.33
CA HIS A 70 -13.80 -1.65 -10.32
C HIS A 70 -12.80 -1.95 -9.20
N VAL A 71 -12.78 -3.17 -8.68
CA VAL A 71 -11.85 -3.58 -7.61
C VAL A 71 -10.39 -3.52 -8.07
N GLU A 72 -10.09 -3.96 -9.28
CA GLU A 72 -8.77 -3.83 -9.90
C GLU A 72 -8.35 -2.37 -10.08
N PHE A 73 -9.28 -1.52 -10.54
CA PHE A 73 -9.03 -0.09 -10.71
C PHE A 73 -8.69 0.59 -9.37
N GLN A 74 -9.47 0.30 -8.32
CA GLN A 74 -9.20 0.80 -6.97
C GLN A 74 -7.87 0.30 -6.44
N HIS A 75 -7.53 -0.97 -6.65
CA HIS A 75 -6.26 -1.53 -6.19
C HIS A 75 -5.07 -0.84 -6.88
N ARG A 76 -5.13 -0.68 -8.20
CA ARG A 76 -4.09 0.02 -8.97
C ARG A 76 -3.90 1.46 -8.48
N LYS A 77 -4.99 2.21 -8.29
CA LYS A 77 -4.95 3.58 -7.75
C LYS A 77 -4.42 3.62 -6.32
N ARG A 78 -4.74 2.63 -5.49
CA ARG A 78 -4.25 2.55 -4.12
C ARG A 78 -2.76 2.26 -4.06
N VAL A 79 -2.24 1.38 -4.92
CA VAL A 79 -0.80 1.07 -5.01
C VAL A 79 -0.02 2.30 -5.45
N GLU A 80 -0.47 2.99 -6.50
CA GLU A 80 0.11 4.25 -7.01
C GLU A 80 0.21 5.33 -5.90
N ASN A 81 -0.86 5.50 -5.12
CA ASN A 81 -0.88 6.46 -4.02
C ASN A 81 -0.06 6.03 -2.79
N LYS A 82 0.02 4.72 -2.49
CA LYS A 82 0.81 4.20 -1.37
C LYS A 82 2.31 4.41 -1.58
N SER A 83 2.82 4.25 -2.81
CA SER A 83 4.22 4.55 -3.14
C SER A 83 4.63 6.00 -2.86
N ALA A 84 3.66 6.93 -2.86
CA ALA A 84 3.93 8.35 -2.60
C ALA A 84 3.72 8.76 -1.12
N GLY A 85 3.03 7.96 -0.30
CA GLY A 85 2.48 8.45 0.98
C GLY A 85 2.51 7.48 2.17
N SER A 86 3.14 6.31 2.06
CA SER A 86 3.19 5.33 3.16
C SER A 86 4.28 5.66 4.21
N LEU A 87 4.25 6.87 4.74
CA LEU A 87 4.89 7.18 6.02
C LEU A 87 3.77 7.25 7.07
N THR A 88 3.92 6.55 8.18
CA THR A 88 3.11 6.76 9.38
C THR A 88 3.33 8.20 9.84
N LEU A 89 2.55 9.11 9.27
CA LEU A 89 2.71 10.53 9.51
C LEU A 89 2.22 10.85 10.92
N PRO A 90 3.03 11.58 11.72
CA PRO A 90 2.57 12.16 12.96
C PRO A 90 1.29 12.96 12.74
N ARG A 91 0.36 12.94 13.71
CA ARG A 91 -0.96 13.55 13.59
C ARG A 91 -0.92 15.01 13.12
N SER A 92 0.08 15.78 13.54
CA SER A 92 0.29 17.18 13.13
C SER A 92 0.63 17.33 11.64
N LEU A 93 1.42 16.42 11.08
CA LEU A 93 1.76 16.39 9.66
C LEU A 93 0.59 15.85 8.84
N ALA A 94 -0.14 14.84 9.35
CA ALA A 94 -1.31 14.29 8.69
C ALA A 94 -2.39 15.37 8.46
N ILE A 95 -2.63 16.24 9.46
CA ILE A 95 -3.56 17.36 9.34
C ILE A 95 -3.09 18.35 8.26
N LYS A 96 -1.80 18.71 8.24
CA LYS A 96 -1.27 19.64 7.23
C LYS A 96 -1.36 19.07 5.81
N VAL A 97 -1.00 17.80 5.63
CA VAL A 97 -1.09 17.12 4.33
C VAL A 97 -2.54 16.99 3.89
N ALA A 98 -3.46 16.64 4.80
CA ALA A 98 -4.89 16.58 4.49
C ALA A 98 -5.44 17.96 4.09
N ASN A 99 -5.10 19.01 4.83
CA ASN A 99 -5.54 20.37 4.54
C ASN A 99 -4.99 20.88 3.19
N VAL A 100 -3.77 20.53 2.81
CA VAL A 100 -3.22 20.86 1.48
C VAL A 100 -3.88 20.04 0.39
N LYS A 101 -4.04 18.73 0.59
CA LYS A 101 -4.64 17.82 -0.40
C LYS A 101 -6.09 18.18 -0.72
N TYR A 102 -6.86 18.59 0.27
CA TYR A 102 -8.28 18.93 0.13
C TYR A 102 -8.53 20.44 0.12
N LYS A 103 -7.50 21.26 -0.08
CA LYS A 103 -7.63 22.71 -0.04
C LYS A 103 -8.67 23.23 -1.03
N GLU A 104 -8.64 22.74 -2.27
CA GLU A 104 -9.61 23.15 -3.31
C GLU A 104 -11.05 22.81 -2.94
N ILE A 105 -11.26 21.61 -2.38
CA ILE A 105 -12.59 21.16 -1.91
C ILE A 105 -13.02 21.97 -0.69
N MET A 106 -12.08 22.29 0.21
CA MET A 106 -12.33 23.11 1.39
C MET A 106 -12.73 24.54 1.00
N ASP A 107 -12.03 25.15 0.06
CA ASP A 107 -12.31 26.49 -0.45
C ASP A 107 -13.69 26.51 -1.13
N MET A 108 -14.04 25.48 -1.89
CA MET A 108 -15.40 25.33 -2.45
C MET A 108 -16.48 25.16 -1.38
N CYS A 109 -16.23 24.36 -0.33
CA CYS A 109 -17.20 24.10 0.74
C CYS A 109 -17.34 25.21 1.78
N THR A 110 -16.42 26.17 1.79
CA THR A 110 -16.43 27.31 2.71
C THR A 110 -16.93 28.59 2.02
N ASP A 111 -17.07 28.60 0.69
CA ASP A 111 -17.64 29.75 -0.01
C ASP A 111 -19.17 29.86 0.22
N ARG A 112 -19.65 31.11 0.12
CA ARG A 112 -20.88 31.77 0.59
C ARG A 112 -22.23 31.03 0.68
N ASN A 113 -22.35 29.75 0.32
CA ASN A 113 -23.63 29.03 0.29
C ASN A 113 -23.56 27.53 0.60
N GLN A 114 -22.48 27.04 1.23
CA GLN A 114 -22.32 25.61 1.51
C GLN A 114 -22.33 25.26 3.01
N PHE A 115 -22.58 23.98 3.31
CA PHE A 115 -22.87 23.42 4.63
C PHE A 115 -21.83 23.71 5.74
N LEU A 116 -20.61 24.15 5.38
CA LEU A 116 -19.50 24.37 6.31
C LEU A 116 -19.18 25.86 6.54
N PHE A 117 -20.02 26.77 6.05
CA PHE A 117 -19.82 28.21 6.25
C PHE A 117 -19.85 28.58 7.74
N GLY A 118 -18.75 29.13 8.25
CA GLY A 118 -18.62 29.57 9.65
C GLY A 118 -18.21 28.48 10.65
N CYS A 119 -17.89 27.27 10.19
CA CYS A 119 -17.38 26.22 11.08
C CYS A 119 -16.00 26.56 11.66
N ASN A 120 -15.74 26.11 12.90
CA ASN A 120 -14.43 26.26 13.54
C ASN A 120 -13.33 25.58 12.70
N PRO A 121 -12.19 26.24 12.39
CA PRO A 121 -11.09 25.64 11.63
C PRO A 121 -10.53 24.35 12.25
N GLN A 122 -10.64 24.17 13.56
CA GLN A 122 -10.25 22.94 14.27
C GLN A 122 -11.20 21.79 13.94
N PHE A 123 -12.50 22.06 13.79
CA PHE A 123 -13.49 21.07 13.38
C PHE A 123 -13.26 20.64 11.93
N ILE A 124 -13.02 21.59 11.02
CA ILE A 124 -12.72 21.29 9.61
C ILE A 124 -11.44 20.43 9.51
N SER A 125 -10.38 20.80 10.24
CA SER A 125 -9.14 20.02 10.25
C SER A 125 -9.34 18.59 10.79
N ALA A 126 -10.21 18.40 11.78
CA ALA A 126 -10.55 17.08 12.30
C ALA A 126 -11.42 16.27 11.32
N LEU A 127 -12.34 16.92 10.60
CA LEU A 127 -13.15 16.31 9.55
C LEU A 127 -12.27 15.83 8.39
N MET A 128 -11.25 16.62 8.01
CA MET A 128 -10.34 16.30 6.92
C MET A 128 -9.50 15.04 7.15
N LEU A 129 -9.19 14.72 8.40
CA LEU A 129 -8.53 13.47 8.77
C LEU A 129 -9.39 12.23 8.51
N ASN A 130 -10.72 12.38 8.52
CA ASN A 130 -11.65 11.26 8.38
C ASN A 130 -12.09 11.03 6.91
N PHE A 131 -11.78 11.93 5.98
CA PHE A 131 -12.12 11.73 4.57
C PHE A 131 -11.30 10.60 3.94
N LYS A 132 -12.03 9.59 3.43
CA LYS A 132 -11.45 8.51 2.63
C LYS A 132 -11.73 8.77 1.15
N VAL A 133 -10.67 8.95 0.37
CA VAL A 133 -10.79 9.08 -1.09
C VAL A 133 -11.34 7.79 -1.67
N HIS A 134 -12.42 7.90 -2.43
CA HIS A 134 -12.96 6.84 -3.28
C HIS A 134 -12.85 7.31 -4.72
N TYR A 135 -12.24 6.49 -5.57
CA TYR A 135 -12.14 6.78 -7.00
C TYR A 135 -13.34 6.16 -7.71
N LEU A 136 -14.11 6.97 -8.44
CA LEU A 136 -15.20 6.45 -9.26
C LEU A 136 -14.65 6.09 -10.64
N MET A 137 -15.13 4.98 -11.22
CA MET A 137 -14.76 4.58 -12.57
C MET A 137 -15.62 5.36 -13.58
N LEU A 138 -15.04 5.84 -14.68
CA LEU A 138 -15.81 6.53 -15.73
C LEU A 138 -16.76 5.55 -16.42
N GLY A 139 -18.05 5.92 -16.49
CA GLY A 139 -19.12 5.11 -17.07
C GLY A 139 -20.00 4.37 -16.05
N GLU A 140 -20.04 4.86 -14.80
CA GLU A 140 -21.09 4.49 -13.82
C GLU A 140 -22.46 5.05 -14.16
#